data_AF-A0A7W0LW26-F1
#
_entry.id   AF-A0A7W0LW26-F1
#
_cell.length_a   1.000
_cell.length_b   1.000
_cell.length_c   1.000
_cell.angle_alpha   90.00
_cell.angle_beta   90.00
_cell.angle_gamma   90.00
#
_symmetry.space_group_name_H-M   'P 1'
#
loop_
_entity.id
_entity.type
_entity.pdbx_description
1 polymer ?
#
loop_
_entity_poly.entity_id
_entity_poly.type
_entity_poly.pdbx_seq_one_letter_code
_entity_poly.pdbx_strand_id
1 'polypeptide(L)'
;EDYPERQVRSVVAHELGHVKNSDVPKGLLWVAIVALPGMLLVRRLTEAIGGRSGGPASLPALALSLGVVSFGLTCAGNTLSRPVEARADSYALELTGDPQAFIALERSLALRNLGDPDPPALFHTLFGTHPTTVERIGFGEAVRREGR
;
A
#
# COMPACT_ATOMS: atom_id res chain seq x y z
N GLU A 1 20.10 -16.50 -3.95
CA GLU A 1 21.04 -15.39 -3.76
C GLU A 1 20.53 -14.49 -2.65
N ASP A 2 21.41 -14.16 -1.71
CA ASP A 2 21.06 -13.44 -0.50
C ASP A 2 21.22 -11.92 -0.67
N TYR A 3 20.40 -11.14 0.03
CA TYR A 3 20.58 -9.69 0.11
C TYR A 3 21.77 -9.36 1.02
N PRO A 4 22.56 -8.31 0.72
CA PRO A 4 23.59 -7.84 1.64
C PRO A 4 22.99 -7.50 3.01
N GLU A 5 23.70 -7.83 4.09
CA GLU A 5 23.20 -7.65 5.46
C GLU A 5 22.70 -6.23 5.74
N ARG A 6 23.37 -5.20 5.19
CA ARG A 6 22.96 -3.80 5.32
C ARG A 6 21.58 -3.52 4.71
N GLN A 7 21.26 -4.14 3.58
CA GLN A 7 19.94 -4.02 2.96
C GLN A 7 18.88 -4.77 3.79
N VAL A 8 19.24 -5.94 4.32
CA VAL A 8 18.36 -6.69 5.24
C VAL A 8 18.05 -5.87 6.49
N ARG A 9 19.06 -5.21 7.08
CA ARG A 9 18.85 -4.31 8.24
C ARG A 9 17.91 -3.15 7.89
N SER A 10 18.00 -2.61 6.68
CA SER A 10 17.08 -1.56 6.20
C SER A 10 15.63 -2.06 6.11
N VAL A 11 15.39 -3.26 5.56
CA VAL A 11 14.05 -3.89 5.56
C VAL A 11 13.56 -4.12 6.99
N VAL A 12 14.37 -4.71 7.85
CA VAL A 12 13.98 -4.98 9.24
C VAL A 12 13.67 -3.68 9.99
N ALA A 13 14.44 -2.63 9.77
CA ALA A 13 14.17 -1.32 10.36
C ALA A 13 12.84 -0.73 9.87
N HIS A 14 12.51 -0.89 8.59
CA HIS A 14 11.20 -0.51 8.04
C HIS A 14 10.05 -1.28 8.72
N GLU A 15 10.16 -2.61 8.86
CA GLU A 15 9.16 -3.44 9.55
C GLU A 15 9.00 -3.04 11.02
N LEU A 16 10.11 -2.72 11.71
CA LEU A 16 10.06 -2.17 13.07
C LEU A 16 9.34 -0.81 13.12
N GLY A 17 9.38 -0.03 12.04
CA GLY A 17 8.61 1.20 11.88
C GLY A 17 7.11 0.96 11.93
N HIS A 18 6.62 -0.11 11.31
CA HIS A 18 5.22 -0.52 11.40
C HIS A 18 4.83 -0.96 12.82
N VAL A 19 5.70 -1.74 13.48
CA VAL A 19 5.49 -2.17 14.87
C VAL A 19 5.44 -0.96 15.80
N LYS A 20 6.40 -0.05 15.68
CA LYS A 20 6.50 1.19 16.48
C LYS A 20 5.22 2.03 16.39
N ASN A 21 4.58 2.01 15.23
CA ASN A 21 3.39 2.80 14.97
C ASN A 21 2.07 2.05 15.10
N SER A 22 2.09 0.76 15.45
CA SER A 22 0.90 -0.09 15.55
C SER A 22 0.08 -0.10 14.26
N ASP A 23 0.73 -0.18 13.11
CA ASP A 23 0.07 -0.06 11.81
C ASP A 23 -0.85 -1.23 11.48
N VAL A 24 -0.47 -2.44 11.87
CA VAL A 24 -1.33 -3.62 11.72
C VAL A 24 -2.64 -3.49 12.53
N PRO A 25 -2.62 -3.19 13.84
CA PRO A 25 -3.86 -2.92 14.59
C PRO A 25 -4.71 -1.79 14.00
N LYS A 26 -4.09 -0.69 13.54
CA LYS A 26 -4.80 0.43 12.91
C LYS A 26 -5.45 0.02 11.59
N GLY A 27 -4.75 -0.79 10.78
CA GLY A 27 -5.28 -1.36 9.55
C GLY A 27 -6.46 -2.30 9.80
N LEU A 28 -6.39 -3.14 10.85
CA LEU A 28 -7.50 -3.99 11.25
C LEU A 28 -8.72 -3.19 11.73
N LEU A 29 -8.49 -2.13 12.51
CA LEU A 29 -9.56 -1.22 12.92
C LEU A 29 -10.20 -0.55 11.71
N TRP A 30 -9.40 -0.12 10.73
CA TRP A 30 -9.90 0.44 9.48
C TRP A 30 -10.78 -0.55 8.72
N VAL A 31 -10.33 -1.80 8.55
CA VAL A 31 -11.11 -2.88 7.94
C VAL A 31 -12.43 -3.09 8.68
N ALA A 32 -12.42 -3.14 10.02
CA ALA A 32 -13.63 -3.31 10.82
C ALA A 32 -14.64 -2.16 10.63
N ILE A 33 -14.15 -0.91 10.54
CA ILE A 33 -14.98 0.28 10.30
C ILE A 33 -15.61 0.24 8.90
N VAL A 34 -14.86 -0.12 7.86
CA VAL A 34 -15.36 -0.06 6.47
C VAL A 34 -16.15 -1.30 6.04
N ALA A 35 -15.98 -2.44 6.70
CA ALA A 35 -16.61 -3.70 6.30
C ALA A 35 -18.15 -3.64 6.32
N LEU A 36 -18.75 -3.16 7.42
CA LEU A 36 -20.20 -3.04 7.56
C LEU A 36 -20.83 -2.08 6.55
N PRO A 37 -20.39 -0.81 6.42
CA PRO A 37 -20.94 0.10 5.42
C PRO A 37 -20.65 -0.37 3.99
N GLY A 38 -19.49 -1.00 3.74
CA GLY A 38 -19.16 -1.61 2.45
C GLY A 38 -20.15 -2.71 2.07
N MET A 39 -20.45 -3.64 2.97
CA MET A 39 -21.44 -4.70 2.73
C MET A 39 -22.86 -4.17 2.58
N LEU A 40 -23.22 -3.12 3.34
CA LEU A 40 -24.50 -2.44 3.15
C LEU A 40 -24.59 -1.82 1.76
N LEU A 41 -23.53 -1.17 1.27
CA LEU A 41 -23.48 -0.60 -0.06
C LEU A 41 -23.59 -1.67 -1.15
N VAL A 42 -22.85 -2.78 -1.02
CA VAL A 42 -22.95 -3.95 -1.93
C VAL A 42 -24.40 -4.42 -2.01
N ARG A 43 -25.07 -4.59 -0.87
CA ARG A 43 -26.47 -5.00 -0.83
C ARG A 43 -27.37 -4.00 -1.57
N ARG A 44 -27.21 -2.70 -1.32
CA ARG A 44 -28.05 -1.65 -1.95
C ARG A 44 -27.85 -1.59 -3.46
N LEU A 45 -26.61 -1.71 -3.93
CA LEU A 45 -26.31 -1.77 -5.36
C LEU A 45 -26.87 -3.05 -6.00
N THR A 46 -26.74 -4.19 -5.33
CA THR A 46 -27.29 -5.47 -5.80
C THR A 46 -28.81 -5.38 -5.96
N GLU A 47 -29.51 -4.83 -4.95
CA GLU A 47 -30.96 -4.60 -4.99
C GLU A 47 -31.36 -3.62 -6.11
N ALA A 48 -30.55 -2.59 -6.38
CA ALA A 48 -30.80 -1.60 -7.42
C ALA A 48 -30.62 -2.16 -8.84
N ILE A 49 -29.66 -3.06 -9.04
CA ILE A 49 -29.32 -3.63 -10.36
C ILE A 49 -30.12 -4.90 -10.65
N GLY A 50 -30.22 -5.82 -9.68
CA GLY A 50 -30.81 -7.16 -9.86
C GLY A 50 -32.22 -7.31 -9.31
N GLY A 51 -32.80 -6.24 -8.75
CA GLY A 51 -34.10 -6.27 -8.08
C GLY A 51 -34.06 -6.89 -6.67
N ARG A 52 -35.11 -6.62 -5.87
CA ARG A 52 -35.17 -7.01 -4.44
C ARG A 52 -35.69 -8.43 -4.20
N SER A 53 -36.30 -9.04 -5.21
CA SER A 53 -37.07 -10.29 -5.11
C SER A 53 -36.24 -11.56 -5.32
N GLY A 54 -34.93 -11.47 -5.57
CA GLY A 54 -34.07 -12.64 -5.72
C GLY A 54 -34.39 -13.45 -6.98
N GLY A 55 -33.88 -13.00 -8.13
CA GLY A 55 -34.07 -13.66 -9.43
C GLY A 55 -32.74 -14.03 -10.10
N PRO A 56 -32.75 -14.57 -11.33
CA PRO A 56 -31.54 -14.94 -12.06
C PRO A 56 -30.52 -13.79 -12.22
N ALA A 57 -30.99 -12.54 -12.21
CA ALA A 57 -30.15 -11.35 -12.28
C ALA A 57 -29.42 -11.01 -10.96
N SER A 58 -29.81 -11.60 -9.82
CA SER A 58 -29.25 -11.23 -8.51
C SER A 58 -27.79 -11.66 -8.34
N LEU A 59 -27.37 -12.79 -8.91
CA LEU A 59 -25.97 -13.24 -8.87
C LEU A 59 -25.01 -12.33 -9.67
N PRO A 60 -25.25 -12.02 -10.95
CA PRO A 60 -24.39 -11.09 -11.68
C PRO A 60 -24.43 -9.67 -11.09
N ALA A 61 -25.59 -9.23 -10.58
CA ALA A 61 -25.70 -7.96 -9.88
C ALA A 61 -24.85 -7.92 -8.59
N LEU A 62 -24.83 -9.00 -7.82
CA LEU A 62 -24.00 -9.14 -6.63
C LEU A 62 -22.52 -9.11 -6.99
N ALA A 63 -22.10 -9.88 -8.00
CA ALA A 63 -20.71 -9.92 -8.45
C ALA A 63 -20.23 -8.54 -8.91
N LEU A 64 -21.03 -7.83 -9.72
CA LEU A 64 -20.73 -6.47 -10.16
C LEU A 64 -20.64 -5.51 -8.97
N SER A 65 -21.60 -5.58 -8.04
CA SER A 65 -21.64 -4.73 -6.85
C SER A 65 -20.41 -4.96 -5.96
N LEU A 66 -20.03 -6.22 -5.75
CA LEU A 66 -18.81 -6.58 -5.03
C LEU A 66 -17.57 -6.01 -5.72
N GLY A 67 -17.45 -6.15 -7.04
CA GLY A 67 -16.31 -5.63 -7.80
C GLY A 67 -16.19 -4.11 -7.75
N VAL A 68 -17.29 -3.39 -7.89
CA VAL A 68 -17.30 -1.91 -7.84
C VAL A 68 -16.95 -1.41 -6.44
N VAL A 69 -17.58 -1.98 -5.41
CA VAL A 69 -17.34 -1.56 -4.03
C VAL A 69 -15.92 -1.92 -3.57
N SER A 70 -15.45 -3.13 -3.88
CA SER A 70 -14.09 -3.55 -3.54
C SER A 70 -13.05 -2.68 -4.23
N PHE A 71 -13.23 -2.39 -5.52
CA PHE A 71 -12.33 -1.49 -6.26
C PHE A 71 -12.24 -0.11 -5.62
N GLY A 72 -13.39 0.50 -5.26
CA GLY A 72 -13.42 1.80 -4.60
C GLY A 72 -12.74 1.79 -3.23
N LEU A 73 -13.02 0.78 -2.40
CA LEU A 73 -12.39 0.61 -1.09
C LEU A 73 -10.87 0.36 -1.21
N THR A 74 -10.44 -0.43 -2.20
CA THR A 74 -9.02 -0.68 -2.47
C THR A 74 -8.30 0.60 -2.89
N CYS A 75 -8.86 1.40 -3.81
CA CYS A 75 -8.25 2.68 -4.19
C CYS A 75 -8.08 3.63 -2.99
N ALA A 76 -9.09 3.70 -2.13
CA ALA A 76 -9.01 4.48 -0.90
C ALA A 76 -7.96 3.93 0.06
N GLY A 77 -7.92 2.60 0.26
CA GLY A 77 -6.92 1.92 1.10
C GLY A 77 -5.49 2.16 0.61
N ASN A 78 -5.26 2.03 -0.71
CA ASN A 78 -3.98 2.28 -1.37
C ASN A 78 -3.49 3.73 -1.20
N THR A 79 -4.41 4.69 -1.15
CA THR A 79 -4.06 6.10 -0.89
C THR A 79 -3.65 6.30 0.57
N LEU A 80 -4.37 5.65 1.51
CA LEU A 80 -4.11 5.74 2.93
C LEU A 80 -2.86 4.96 3.38
N SER A 81 -2.43 3.95 2.62
CA SER A 81 -1.23 3.17 2.95
C SER A 81 0.06 3.92 2.64
N ARG A 82 0.13 4.76 1.60
CA ARG A 82 1.41 5.41 1.21
C ARG A 82 2.04 6.26 2.31
N PRO A 83 1.30 7.08 3.07
CA PRO A 83 1.89 7.81 4.19
C PRO A 83 2.38 6.88 5.31
N VAL A 84 1.75 5.71 5.47
CA VAL A 84 2.19 4.69 6.44
C VAL A 84 3.55 4.12 6.02
N GLU A 85 3.68 3.75 4.76
CA GLU A 85 4.94 3.27 4.15
C GLU A 85 6.04 4.34 4.18
N ALA A 86 5.73 5.57 3.77
CA ALA A 86 6.68 6.68 3.79
C ALA A 86 7.23 6.94 5.21
N ARG A 87 6.39 6.80 6.24
CA ARG A 87 6.84 6.93 7.63
C ARG A 87 7.69 5.75 8.09
N ALA A 88 7.39 4.53 7.65
CA ALA A 88 8.23 3.36 7.91
C ALA A 88 9.61 3.50 7.23
N ASP A 89 9.65 4.03 6.00
CA ASP A 89 10.89 4.38 5.30
C ASP A 89 11.72 5.43 6.03
N SER A 90 11.09 6.53 6.48
CA SER A 90 11.77 7.54 7.30
C SER A 90 12.34 6.94 8.58
N TYR A 91 11.57 6.08 9.26
CA TYR A 91 12.05 5.40 10.46
C TYR A 91 13.23 4.47 10.16
N ALA A 92 13.21 3.76 9.02
CA ALA A 92 14.32 2.91 8.61
C ALA A 92 15.60 3.72 8.34
N LEU A 93 15.48 4.85 7.65
CA LEU A 93 16.59 5.77 7.39
C LEU A 93 17.18 6.32 8.69
N GLU A 94 16.33 6.77 9.61
CA GLU A 94 16.75 7.28 10.92
C GLU A 94 17.40 6.22 11.81
N LEU A 95 16.81 5.02 11.89
CA LEU A 95 17.28 3.96 12.77
C LEU A 95 18.60 3.35 12.30
N THR A 96 18.76 3.21 10.98
CA THR A 96 19.97 2.59 10.41
C THR A 96 21.11 3.58 10.17
N GLY A 97 20.79 4.87 9.95
CA GLY A 97 21.80 5.86 9.53
C GLY A 97 22.51 5.48 8.23
N ASP A 98 21.84 4.72 7.36
CA ASP A 98 22.47 4.13 6.16
C ASP A 98 21.63 4.39 4.90
N PRO A 99 21.58 5.66 4.42
CA PRO A 99 20.81 6.00 3.22
C PRO A 99 21.34 5.30 1.97
N GLN A 100 22.62 4.91 1.94
CA GLN A 100 23.17 4.17 0.80
C GLN A 100 22.62 2.74 0.72
N ALA A 101 22.54 2.03 1.84
CA ALA A 101 21.93 0.70 1.87
C ALA A 101 20.44 0.75 1.53
N PHE A 102 19.72 1.78 2.00
CA PHE A 102 18.31 2.01 1.64
C PHE A 102 18.12 2.20 0.13
N ILE A 103 18.89 3.12 -0.50
CA ILE A 103 18.81 3.35 -1.96
C ILE A 103 19.17 2.08 -2.73
N ALA A 104 20.20 1.34 -2.28
CA ALA A 104 20.61 0.10 -2.93
C ALA A 104 19.54 -1.00 -2.81
N LEU A 105 18.83 -1.07 -1.68
CA LEU A 105 17.70 -1.96 -1.49
C LEU A 105 16.57 -1.62 -2.48
N GLU A 106 16.14 -0.36 -2.55
CA GLU A 106 15.06 0.06 -3.47
C GLU A 106 15.38 -0.26 -4.94
N ARG A 107 16.62 0.00 -5.38
CA ARG A 107 17.08 -0.39 -6.72
C ARG A 107 17.06 -1.90 -6.92
N SER A 108 17.52 -2.65 -5.92
CA SER A 108 17.57 -4.12 -6.00
C SER A 108 16.16 -4.71 -6.09
N LEU A 109 15.21 -4.17 -5.32
CA LEU A 109 13.81 -4.59 -5.36
C LEU A 109 13.17 -4.28 -6.72
N ALA A 110 13.36 -3.07 -7.26
CA ALA A 110 12.82 -2.72 -8.57
C ALA A 110 13.38 -3.59 -9.69
N LEU A 111 14.70 -3.82 -9.72
CA LEU A 111 15.34 -4.66 -10.74
C LEU A 111 14.90 -6.13 -10.64
N ARG A 112 14.84 -6.68 -9.42
CA ARG A 112 14.49 -8.10 -9.21
C ARG A 112 13.01 -8.39 -9.46
N ASN A 113 12.13 -7.44 -9.13
CA ASN A 113 10.69 -7.59 -9.32
C ASN A 113 10.21 -7.08 -10.68
N LEU A 114 11.11 -6.60 -11.55
CA LEU A 114 10.78 -5.93 -12.80
C LEU A 114 9.76 -4.79 -12.60
N GLY A 115 9.91 -4.07 -11.49
CA GLY A 115 9.04 -2.98 -11.11
C GLY A 115 9.33 -1.74 -11.94
N ASP A 116 8.28 -1.06 -12.40
CA ASP A 116 8.38 0.27 -12.97
C ASP A 116 8.74 1.27 -11.86
N PRO A 117 9.92 1.93 -11.91
CA PRO A 117 10.33 2.84 -10.85
C PRO A 117 9.50 4.13 -10.78
N ASP A 118 8.91 4.54 -11.91
CA ASP A 118 8.15 5.79 -12.07
C ASP A 118 6.86 5.54 -12.89
N PRO A 119 5.92 4.75 -12.33
CA PRO A 119 4.71 4.38 -13.04
C PRO A 119 3.80 5.58 -13.31
N PRO A 120 2.97 5.57 -14.37
CA PRO A 120 2.06 6.66 -14.67
C PRO A 120 1.20 7.04 -13.46
N ALA A 121 1.11 8.34 -13.18
CA ALA A 121 0.49 8.86 -11.96
C ALA A 121 -0.91 8.28 -11.68
N LEU A 122 -1.78 8.18 -12.70
CA LEU A 122 -3.11 7.59 -12.54
C LEU A 122 -3.06 6.12 -12.13
N PHE A 123 -2.18 5.33 -12.76
CA PHE A 123 -2.00 3.92 -12.43
C PHE A 123 -1.50 3.79 -10.99
N HIS A 124 -0.50 4.59 -10.62
CA HIS A 124 0.00 4.64 -9.26
C HIS A 124 -1.11 5.03 -8.29
N THR A 125 -1.86 6.11 -8.50
CA THR A 125 -2.98 6.54 -7.64
C THR A 125 -4.01 5.43 -7.40
N LEU A 126 -4.36 4.65 -8.41
CA LEU A 126 -5.37 3.58 -8.26
C LEU A 126 -4.81 2.32 -7.60
N PHE A 127 -3.60 1.89 -7.97
CA PHE A 127 -3.08 0.56 -7.66
C PHE A 127 -1.85 0.53 -6.76
N GLY A 128 -1.11 1.63 -6.66
CA GLY A 128 0.10 1.75 -5.86
C GLY A 128 -0.20 1.78 -4.36
N THR A 129 0.35 0.82 -3.63
CA THR A 129 0.26 0.70 -2.17
C THR A 129 1.37 1.44 -1.43
N HIS A 130 2.48 1.70 -2.11
CA HIS A 130 3.67 2.37 -1.59
C HIS A 130 3.93 3.66 -2.39
N PRO A 131 4.70 4.62 -1.86
CA PRO A 131 5.36 5.62 -2.70
C PRO A 131 6.13 4.94 -3.84
N THR A 132 6.27 5.61 -4.97
CA THR A 132 7.02 5.10 -6.12
C THR A 132 8.48 4.82 -5.74
N THR A 133 9.15 3.92 -6.45
CA THR A 133 10.58 3.65 -6.20
C THR A 133 11.41 4.93 -6.34
N VAL A 134 11.08 5.79 -7.31
CA VAL A 134 11.76 7.09 -7.46
C VAL A 134 11.56 8.00 -6.25
N GLU A 135 10.34 8.09 -5.69
CA GLU A 135 10.09 8.84 -4.45
C GLU A 135 10.90 8.28 -3.27
N ARG A 136 10.92 6.96 -3.09
CA ARG A 136 11.66 6.30 -2.00
C ARG A 136 13.16 6.50 -2.13
N ILE A 137 13.73 6.33 -3.33
CA ILE A 137 15.12 6.70 -3.60
C ILE A 137 15.36 8.18 -3.28
N GLY A 138 14.41 9.05 -3.60
CA GLY A 138 14.42 10.47 -3.24
C GLY A 138 14.53 10.71 -1.74
N PHE A 139 13.84 9.94 -0.90
CA PHE A 139 13.94 10.02 0.56
C PHE A 139 15.37 9.70 1.03
N GLY A 140 15.96 8.60 0.55
CA GLY A 140 17.34 8.24 0.87
C GLY A 140 18.35 9.28 0.37
N GLU A 141 18.14 9.83 -0.83
CA GLU A 141 18.97 10.88 -1.40
C GLU A 141 18.93 12.18 -0.58
N ALA A 142 17.76 12.54 -0.06
CA ALA A 142 17.61 13.70 0.82
C ALA A 142 18.44 13.53 2.11
N VAL A 143 18.30 12.40 2.81
CA VAL A 143 19.07 12.11 4.03
C VAL A 143 20.58 12.09 3.74
N ARG A 144 20.99 11.46 2.63
CA ARG A 144 22.40 11.40 2.21
C ARG A 144 23.01 12.80 2.00
N ARG A 145 22.25 13.74 1.43
CA ARG A 145 22.71 15.11 1.17
C ARG A 145 22.82 15.94 2.45
N GLU A 146 22.01 15.63 3.46
CA GLU A 146 22.06 16.30 4.77
C GLU A 146 23.26 15.87 5.63
N GLY A 147 24.07 14.90 5.17
CA GLY A 147 25.24 14.41 5.89
C GLY A 147 24.90 13.64 7.16
N ARG A 148 23.70 13.04 7.19
CA ARG A 148 23.20 12.18 8.27
C ARG A 148 23.38 10.70 7.91
#